data_AF-A0A0S7WKI3-F1
#
_entry.id   AF-A0A0S7WKI3-F1
#
_cell.length_a   1.000
_cell.length_b   1.000
_cell.length_c   1.000
_cell.angle_alpha   90.00
_cell.angle_beta   90.00
_cell.angle_gamma   90.00
#
_symmetry.space_group_name_H-M   'P 1'
#
loop_
_entity.id
_entity.type
_entity.pdbx_description
1 polymer ?
#
loop_
_entity_poly.entity_id
_entity_poly.type
_entity_poly.pdbx_seq_one_letter_code
_entity_poly.pdbx_strand_id
1 'polypeptide(L)'
;MNLSSCRVGPGQSREGFTLLELAIAMAIIGLLTVSVVGLYATVAKRQREVKTRKEMESIREAVLGYYQSYLLLPSPDPGYVVPVDDLDLPPTAQRDEIYTGKYYAYVSSSGGDTLKVDGRSIGNTALVLISSGSNLEFEENNADLTDNEYTQEGTSAGFDDILVYISGSELSSFTAWRREIEEEVAVLDQAAAILADNDDDGDGLVDEDPGGECGVEDPSGNCDGVTNWGLVSGIGSLVSAGLLWNADHLVDPWGTDYCWDSGNHRFYSAGPNKTDEGCGGDDICP
;
A
#
# COMPACT_ATOMS: atom_id res chain seq x y z
N MET A 1 -77.83 -6.58 38.03
CA MET A 1 -76.58 -6.20 37.35
C MET A 1 -76.53 -6.94 36.02
N ASN A 2 -76.35 -6.18 34.95
CA ASN A 2 -76.64 -6.57 33.57
C ASN A 2 -75.72 -7.69 33.06
N LEU A 3 -76.30 -8.81 32.68
CA LEU A 3 -75.63 -9.84 31.88
C LEU A 3 -75.63 -9.36 30.42
N SER A 4 -74.50 -8.83 29.99
CA SER A 4 -74.23 -8.49 28.60
C SER A 4 -74.34 -9.74 27.73
N SER A 5 -75.34 -9.74 26.86
CA SER A 5 -75.58 -10.79 25.88
C SER A 5 -74.53 -10.70 24.76
N CYS A 6 -73.58 -11.64 24.74
CA CYS A 6 -72.63 -11.81 23.64
C CYS A 6 -73.40 -12.21 22.37
N ARG A 7 -73.59 -11.24 21.48
CA ARG A 7 -74.19 -11.43 20.17
C ARG A 7 -73.18 -12.12 19.25
N VAL A 8 -73.36 -13.42 19.04
CA VAL A 8 -72.61 -14.18 18.03
C VAL A 8 -72.96 -13.59 16.66
N GLY A 9 -71.99 -12.90 16.05
CA GLY A 9 -72.12 -12.39 14.69
C GLY A 9 -72.31 -13.53 13.69
N PRO A 10 -73.07 -13.32 12.60
CA PRO A 10 -73.30 -14.33 11.59
C PRO A 10 -71.96 -14.85 11.06
N GLY A 11 -71.75 -16.16 11.20
CA GLY A 11 -70.52 -16.83 10.80
C GLY A 11 -70.26 -16.59 9.32
N GLN A 12 -69.13 -15.95 9.02
CA GLN A 12 -68.58 -15.92 7.67
C GLN A 12 -68.40 -17.37 7.21
N SER A 13 -69.07 -17.74 6.12
CA SER A 13 -68.87 -19.00 5.43
C SER A 13 -67.38 -19.18 5.18
N ARG A 14 -66.77 -20.14 5.87
CA ARG A 14 -65.39 -20.53 5.62
C ARG A 14 -65.37 -21.25 4.27
N GLU A 15 -65.11 -20.51 3.20
CA GLU A 15 -64.81 -21.06 1.89
C GLU A 15 -63.48 -21.82 2.02
N GLY A 16 -63.54 -23.15 1.98
CA GLY A 16 -62.36 -23.99 1.98
C GLY A 16 -61.66 -23.91 0.63
N PHE A 17 -60.33 -23.87 0.64
CA PHE A 17 -59.52 -23.96 -0.59
C PHE A 17 -59.90 -25.18 -1.40
N THR A 18 -60.17 -24.99 -2.68
CA THR A 18 -60.45 -26.11 -3.57
C THR A 18 -59.16 -26.90 -3.82
N LEU A 19 -59.27 -28.23 -3.97
CA LEU A 19 -58.12 -29.09 -4.27
C LEU A 19 -57.40 -28.64 -5.55
N LEU A 20 -58.17 -28.13 -6.52
CA LEU A 20 -57.67 -27.58 -7.77
C LEU A 20 -56.79 -26.34 -7.54
N GLU A 21 -57.23 -25.41 -6.70
CA GLU A 21 -56.49 -24.18 -6.40
C GLU A 21 -55.13 -24.48 -5.75
N LEU A 22 -55.10 -25.45 -4.83
CA LEU A 22 -53.86 -25.91 -4.21
C LEU A 22 -52.92 -26.60 -5.22
N ALA A 23 -53.47 -27.39 -6.16
CA ALA A 23 -52.68 -28.02 -7.21
C ALA A 23 -52.04 -27.00 -8.16
N ILE A 24 -52.79 -25.94 -8.55
CA ILE A 24 -52.28 -24.85 -9.37
C ILE A 24 -51.20 -24.07 -8.61
N ALA A 25 -51.42 -23.76 -7.33
CA ALA A 25 -50.43 -23.06 -6.51
C ALA A 25 -49.11 -23.83 -6.40
N MET A 26 -49.17 -25.15 -6.16
CA MET A 26 -47.97 -26.00 -6.11
C MET A 26 -47.25 -26.06 -7.46
N ALA A 27 -47.98 -26.12 -8.58
CA ALA A 27 -47.39 -26.09 -9.91
C ALA A 27 -46.62 -24.77 -10.17
N ILE A 28 -47.20 -23.63 -9.78
CA ILE A 28 -46.56 -22.31 -9.92
C ILE A 28 -45.32 -22.22 -9.03
N ILE A 29 -45.40 -22.64 -7.76
CA ILE A 29 -44.26 -22.61 -6.85
C ILE A 29 -43.12 -23.51 -7.36
N GLY A 30 -43.45 -24.70 -7.86
CA GLY A 30 -42.46 -25.60 -8.47
C GLY A 30 -41.71 -24.94 -9.63
N LEU A 31 -42.44 -24.28 -10.54
CA LEU A 31 -41.86 -23.58 -11.68
C LEU A 31 -40.99 -22.38 -11.27
N LEU A 32 -41.44 -21.60 -10.29
CA LEU A 32 -40.67 -20.46 -9.77
C LEU A 32 -39.39 -20.91 -9.07
N THR A 33 -39.45 -22.00 -8.30
CA THR A 33 -38.29 -22.49 -7.52
C THR A 33 -37.14 -22.91 -8.44
N VAL A 34 -37.43 -23.62 -9.54
CA VAL A 34 -36.40 -24.02 -10.50
C VAL A 34 -35.71 -22.82 -11.15
N SER A 35 -36.47 -21.75 -11.44
CA SER A 35 -35.94 -20.54 -12.07
C SER A 35 -35.01 -19.74 -11.14
N VAL A 36 -35.30 -19.69 -9.84
CA VAL A 36 -34.52 -18.91 -8.86
C VAL A 36 -33.16 -19.55 -8.56
N VAL A 37 -33.06 -20.87 -8.57
CA VAL A 37 -31.81 -21.58 -8.21
C VAL A 37 -30.66 -21.25 -9.18
N GLY A 38 -30.94 -21.19 -10.50
CA GLY A 38 -29.91 -20.86 -11.50
C GLY A 38 -29.36 -19.44 -11.35
N LEU A 39 -30.24 -18.46 -11.08
CA LEU A 39 -29.83 -17.07 -10.82
C LEU A 39 -29.01 -16.97 -9.52
N TYR A 40 -29.41 -17.68 -8.47
CA TYR A 40 -28.68 -17.66 -7.20
C TYR A 40 -27.24 -18.18 -7.36
N ALA A 41 -27.04 -19.27 -8.10
CA ALA A 41 -25.71 -19.82 -8.33
C ALA A 41 -24.78 -18.84 -9.07
N THR A 42 -25.27 -18.15 -10.10
CA THR A 42 -24.48 -17.15 -10.85
C THR A 42 -24.14 -15.91 -10.02
N VAL A 43 -25.09 -15.43 -9.21
CA VAL A 43 -24.85 -14.30 -8.29
C VAL A 43 -23.83 -14.67 -7.21
N ALA A 44 -23.97 -15.86 -6.61
CA ALA A 44 -23.04 -16.34 -5.60
C ALA A 44 -21.62 -16.50 -6.17
N LYS A 45 -21.47 -17.02 -7.40
CA LYS A 45 -20.17 -17.10 -8.09
C LYS A 45 -19.53 -15.72 -8.26
N ARG A 46 -20.25 -14.75 -8.81
CA ARG A 46 -19.76 -13.37 -8.97
C ARG A 46 -19.39 -12.69 -7.64
N GLN A 47 -20.17 -12.93 -6.59
CA GLN A 47 -19.86 -12.39 -5.27
C GLN A 47 -18.52 -12.92 -4.72
N ARG A 48 -18.20 -14.19 -4.98
CA ARG A 48 -16.92 -14.77 -4.59
C ARG A 48 -15.77 -14.16 -5.39
N GLU A 49 -15.89 -14.09 -6.72
CA GLU A 49 -14.87 -13.46 -7.58
C GLU A 49 -14.56 -12.01 -7.15
N VAL A 50 -15.60 -11.22 -6.84
CA VAL A 50 -15.43 -9.84 -6.34
C VAL A 50 -14.73 -9.82 -4.98
N LYS A 51 -15.06 -10.77 -4.09
CA LYS A 51 -14.43 -10.87 -2.78
C LYS A 51 -12.95 -11.24 -2.89
N THR A 52 -12.62 -12.25 -3.69
CA THR A 52 -11.24 -12.68 -3.99
C THR A 52 -10.43 -11.56 -4.60
N ARG A 53 -10.97 -10.85 -5.60
CA ARG A 53 -10.30 -9.68 -6.17
C ARG A 53 -10.00 -8.63 -5.10
N LYS A 54 -10.96 -8.35 -4.22
CA LYS A 54 -10.77 -7.38 -3.13
C LYS A 54 -9.67 -7.82 -2.15
N GLU A 55 -9.56 -9.11 -1.87
CA GLU A 55 -8.48 -9.64 -1.02
C GLU A 55 -7.12 -9.56 -1.70
N MET A 56 -7.04 -9.92 -2.99
CA MET A 56 -5.83 -9.79 -3.79
C MET A 56 -5.35 -8.33 -3.85
N GLU A 57 -6.27 -7.37 -4.00
CA GLU A 57 -5.95 -5.94 -3.90
C GLU A 57 -5.44 -5.56 -2.50
N SER A 58 -6.01 -6.12 -1.42
CA SER A 58 -5.48 -5.89 -0.07
C SER A 58 -4.06 -6.42 0.10
N ILE A 59 -3.73 -7.58 -0.48
CA ILE A 59 -2.38 -8.16 -0.48
C ILE A 59 -1.44 -7.27 -1.29
N ARG A 60 -1.90 -6.80 -2.46
CA ARG A 60 -1.16 -5.88 -3.32
C ARG A 60 -0.78 -4.59 -2.60
N GLU A 61 -1.70 -3.96 -1.88
CA GLU A 61 -1.42 -2.76 -1.08
C GLU A 61 -0.40 -3.04 0.04
N ALA A 62 -0.48 -4.19 0.71
CA ALA A 62 0.52 -4.59 1.71
C ALA A 62 1.91 -4.76 1.09
N VAL A 63 2.00 -5.35 -0.11
CA VAL A 63 3.26 -5.47 -0.85
C VAL A 63 3.82 -4.11 -1.24
N LEU A 64 2.98 -3.16 -1.68
CA LEU A 64 3.43 -1.80 -1.99
C LEU A 64 3.99 -1.10 -0.74
N GLY A 65 3.33 -1.24 0.42
CA GLY A 65 3.85 -0.73 1.69
C GLY A 65 5.17 -1.36 2.12
N TYR A 66 5.31 -2.68 1.95
CA TYR A 66 6.57 -3.38 2.18
C TYR A 66 7.68 -2.85 1.25
N TYR A 67 7.40 -2.75 -0.05
CA TYR A 67 8.36 -2.23 -1.03
C TYR A 67 8.77 -0.79 -0.74
N GLN A 68 7.85 0.04 -0.24
CA GLN A 68 8.17 1.42 0.16
C GLN A 68 9.20 1.47 1.30
N SER A 69 9.10 0.54 2.24
CA SER A 69 9.94 0.48 3.43
C SER A 69 11.32 -0.12 3.12
N TYR A 70 11.36 -1.20 2.34
CA TYR A 70 12.58 -2.00 2.14
C TYR A 70 13.21 -1.87 0.75
N LEU A 71 12.53 -1.23 -0.22
CA LEU A 71 12.91 -1.15 -1.64
C LEU A 71 13.19 -2.50 -2.30
N LEU A 72 12.63 -3.55 -1.72
CA LEU A 72 12.75 -4.93 -2.15
C LEU A 72 11.36 -5.53 -2.12
N LEU A 73 11.01 -6.30 -3.15
CA LEU A 73 9.80 -7.10 -3.10
C LEU A 73 10.01 -8.25 -2.12
N PRO A 74 9.00 -8.64 -1.33
CA PRO A 74 9.12 -9.82 -0.50
C PRO A 74 9.34 -11.06 -1.38
N SER A 75 10.16 -11.98 -0.90
CA SER A 75 10.35 -13.26 -1.57
C SER A 75 9.14 -14.16 -1.32
N PRO A 76 8.67 -14.94 -2.32
CA PRO A 76 7.63 -15.93 -2.07
C PRO A 76 8.05 -16.92 -0.98
N ASP A 77 7.07 -17.34 -0.17
CA ASP A 77 7.21 -18.53 0.66
C ASP A 77 7.34 -19.79 -0.23
N PRO A 78 7.89 -20.90 0.30
CA PRO A 78 8.04 -22.15 -0.44
C PRO A 78 6.73 -22.58 -1.11
N GLY A 79 6.79 -22.78 -2.43
CA GLY A 79 5.62 -23.15 -3.24
C GLY A 79 4.84 -21.95 -3.79
N TYR A 80 5.48 -20.80 -3.97
CA TYR A 80 4.87 -19.57 -4.51
C TYR A 80 3.72 -19.08 -3.63
N VAL A 81 3.90 -19.09 -2.31
CA VAL A 81 2.87 -18.68 -1.36
C VAL A 81 3.10 -17.24 -0.93
N VAL A 82 2.01 -16.54 -0.62
CA VAL A 82 2.04 -15.17 -0.06
C VAL A 82 2.83 -15.17 1.25
N PRO A 83 3.90 -14.37 1.37
CA PRO A 83 4.73 -14.28 2.57
C PRO A 83 4.01 -13.43 3.63
N VAL A 84 3.06 -14.02 4.34
CA VAL A 84 2.18 -13.28 5.26
C VAL A 84 2.89 -12.75 6.50
N ASP A 85 3.96 -13.42 6.93
CA ASP A 85 4.76 -12.97 8.08
C ASP A 85 5.51 -11.67 7.74
N ASP A 86 6.08 -11.57 6.53
CA ASP A 86 6.77 -10.37 6.05
C ASP A 86 5.81 -9.20 5.80
N LEU A 87 4.58 -9.52 5.36
CA LEU A 87 3.56 -8.54 5.00
C LEU A 87 2.65 -8.13 6.17
N ASP A 88 2.87 -8.66 7.37
CA ASP A 88 1.97 -8.50 8.54
C ASP A 88 0.50 -8.79 8.21
N LEU A 89 0.27 -9.82 7.40
CA LEU A 89 -1.06 -10.23 6.96
C LEU A 89 -1.60 -11.36 7.84
N PRO A 90 -2.93 -11.44 8.03
CA PRO A 90 -3.50 -12.58 8.73
C PRO A 90 -3.22 -13.88 7.94
N PRO A 91 -3.02 -15.04 8.59
CA PRO A 91 -2.78 -16.33 7.91
C PRO A 91 -3.87 -16.74 6.91
N THR A 92 -5.07 -16.16 7.04
CA THR A 92 -6.16 -16.35 6.07
C THR A 92 -5.85 -15.75 4.71
N ALA A 93 -5.02 -14.71 4.62
CA ALA A 93 -4.63 -14.06 3.37
C ALA A 93 -3.78 -14.95 2.45
N GLN A 94 -3.25 -16.07 2.96
CA GLN A 94 -2.60 -17.06 2.12
C GLN A 94 -3.60 -17.88 1.30
N ARG A 95 -4.85 -17.98 1.75
CA ARG A 95 -5.83 -18.94 1.22
C ARG A 95 -6.85 -18.23 0.35
N ASP A 96 -7.11 -18.81 -0.81
CA ASP A 96 -8.20 -18.37 -1.68
C ASP A 96 -9.54 -18.70 -1.04
N GLU A 97 -10.36 -17.68 -0.83
CA GLU A 97 -11.68 -17.83 -0.24
C GLU A 97 -12.71 -18.50 -1.16
N ILE A 98 -12.47 -18.58 -2.48
CA ILE A 98 -13.40 -19.24 -3.40
C ILE A 98 -13.62 -20.70 -2.97
N TYR A 99 -12.59 -21.35 -2.41
CA TYR A 99 -12.74 -22.60 -1.67
C TYR A 99 -11.58 -22.93 -0.71
N THR A 100 -11.94 -23.52 0.44
CA THR A 100 -11.05 -23.90 1.55
C THR A 100 -9.94 -24.88 1.11
N GLY A 101 -8.73 -24.40 0.81
CA GLY A 101 -7.55 -25.25 0.69
C GLY A 101 -6.54 -24.94 -0.40
N LYS A 102 -6.81 -23.98 -1.30
CA LYS A 102 -5.81 -23.49 -2.26
C LYS A 102 -5.22 -22.16 -1.83
N TYR A 103 -3.96 -21.96 -2.20
CA TYR A 103 -3.19 -20.76 -1.89
C TYR A 103 -3.23 -19.82 -3.10
N TYR A 104 -3.19 -18.50 -2.85
CA TYR A 104 -2.83 -17.56 -3.90
C TYR A 104 -1.40 -17.85 -4.36
N ALA A 105 -1.19 -17.93 -5.68
CA ALA A 105 0.16 -18.01 -6.23
C ALA A 105 0.78 -16.62 -6.22
N TYR A 106 1.90 -16.48 -5.53
CA TYR A 106 2.70 -15.27 -5.39
C TYR A 106 4.01 -15.48 -6.13
N VAL A 107 4.25 -14.66 -7.15
CA VAL A 107 5.51 -14.67 -7.90
C VAL A 107 6.08 -13.26 -7.93
N SER A 108 7.31 -13.11 -7.48
CA SER A 108 8.05 -11.85 -7.54
C SER A 108 9.38 -12.03 -8.28
N SER A 109 9.80 -11.00 -9.00
CA SER A 109 11.14 -10.91 -9.57
C SER A 109 11.80 -9.64 -9.07
N SER A 110 13.09 -9.72 -8.73
CA SER A 110 13.92 -8.61 -8.26
C SER A 110 15.25 -8.57 -9.03
N GLY A 111 15.19 -8.20 -10.31
CA GLY A 111 16.37 -7.83 -11.11
C GLY A 111 17.02 -8.93 -11.95
N GLY A 112 16.40 -10.11 -12.08
CA GLY A 112 16.89 -11.20 -12.92
C GLY A 112 15.97 -11.46 -14.11
N ASP A 113 14.82 -12.09 -13.83
CA ASP A 113 13.88 -12.51 -14.86
C ASP A 113 12.79 -11.46 -15.09
N THR A 114 12.35 -11.33 -16.35
CA THR A 114 11.23 -10.45 -16.69
C THR A 114 9.94 -11.24 -16.63
N LEU A 115 9.03 -10.81 -15.76
CA LEU A 115 7.68 -11.35 -15.73
C LEU A 115 6.89 -10.80 -16.92
N LYS A 116 6.03 -11.64 -17.51
CA LYS A 116 5.15 -11.25 -18.61
C LYS A 116 3.70 -11.52 -18.28
N VAL A 117 2.83 -10.60 -18.69
CA VAL A 117 1.38 -10.77 -18.65
C VAL A 117 0.86 -10.58 -20.08
N ASP A 118 0.14 -11.56 -20.60
CA ASP A 118 -0.38 -11.61 -21.97
C ASP A 118 0.73 -11.36 -23.02
N GLY A 119 1.89 -11.98 -22.82
CA GLY A 119 3.08 -11.85 -23.66
C GLY A 119 3.81 -10.50 -23.55
N ARG A 120 3.34 -9.56 -22.73
CA ARG A 120 3.98 -8.25 -22.50
C ARG A 120 4.80 -8.26 -21.22
N SER A 121 6.06 -7.83 -21.30
CA SER A 121 6.90 -7.65 -20.11
C SER A 121 6.30 -6.58 -19.19
N ILE A 122 6.18 -6.89 -17.90
CA ILE A 122 5.75 -5.95 -16.86
C ILE A 122 6.93 -5.37 -16.06
N GLY A 123 8.17 -5.73 -16.40
CA GLY A 123 9.39 -5.23 -15.76
C GLY A 123 10.30 -6.34 -15.21
N ASN A 124 11.52 -5.95 -14.83
CA ASN A 124 12.51 -6.81 -14.17
C ASN A 124 12.36 -6.84 -12.64
N THR A 125 11.70 -5.83 -12.08
CA THR A 125 11.19 -5.83 -10.71
C THR A 125 9.67 -5.77 -10.80
N ALA A 126 9.02 -6.89 -10.55
CA ALA A 126 7.58 -7.02 -10.76
C ALA A 126 7.01 -8.12 -9.88
N LEU A 127 5.69 -8.09 -9.70
CA LEU A 127 4.95 -9.05 -8.92
C LEU A 127 3.69 -9.49 -9.67
N VAL A 128 3.38 -10.78 -9.59
CA VAL A 128 2.14 -11.39 -10.04
C VAL A 128 1.51 -12.16 -8.89
N LEU A 129 0.22 -11.93 -8.68
CA LEU A 129 -0.64 -12.63 -7.72
C LEU A 129 -1.77 -13.29 -8.50
N ILE A 130 -1.96 -14.60 -8.31
CA ILE A 130 -2.93 -15.39 -9.09
C ILE A 130 -3.83 -16.20 -8.14
N SER A 131 -5.12 -16.18 -8.45
CA SER A 131 -6.13 -17.10 -7.92
C SER A 131 -6.53 -18.05 -9.04
N SER A 132 -6.66 -19.34 -8.73
CA SER A 132 -7.11 -20.39 -9.66
C SER A 132 -8.62 -20.36 -9.94
N GLY A 133 -9.27 -19.23 -9.68
CA GLY A 133 -10.68 -19.02 -9.93
C GLY A 133 -11.63 -19.99 -9.22
N SER A 134 -12.78 -20.21 -9.83
CA SER A 134 -13.85 -21.05 -9.28
C SER A 134 -13.78 -22.51 -9.69
N ASN A 135 -13.02 -22.82 -10.75
CA ASN A 135 -12.79 -24.19 -11.20
C ASN A 135 -11.65 -24.88 -10.43
N LEU A 136 -10.85 -24.11 -9.67
CA LEU A 136 -9.71 -24.58 -8.88
C LEU A 136 -8.59 -25.16 -9.74
N GLU A 137 -8.44 -24.74 -10.97
CA GLU A 137 -7.39 -25.18 -11.87
C GLU A 137 -6.75 -23.94 -12.47
N PHE A 138 -5.43 -23.80 -12.34
CA PHE A 138 -4.73 -22.77 -13.11
C PHE A 138 -4.75 -23.18 -14.57
N GLU A 139 -5.07 -22.23 -15.45
CA GLU A 139 -5.27 -22.51 -16.86
C GLU A 139 -4.26 -21.77 -17.74
N GLU A 140 -4.01 -22.35 -18.92
CA GLU A 140 -3.08 -21.78 -19.91
C GLU A 140 -1.69 -21.50 -19.30
N ASN A 141 -1.16 -20.27 -19.47
CA ASN A 141 0.16 -19.92 -18.95
C ASN A 141 0.19 -19.85 -17.41
N ASN A 142 -0.96 -19.74 -16.74
CA ASN A 142 -0.99 -19.74 -15.27
C ASN A 142 -0.73 -21.14 -14.68
N ALA A 143 -0.79 -22.19 -15.50
CA ALA A 143 -0.57 -23.57 -15.07
C ALA A 143 0.90 -23.89 -14.72
N ASP A 144 1.86 -23.12 -15.27
CA ASP A 144 3.29 -23.26 -15.00
C ASP A 144 3.86 -21.99 -14.39
N LEU A 145 3.91 -21.92 -13.06
CA LEU A 145 4.43 -20.75 -12.33
C LEU A 145 5.96 -20.55 -12.49
N THR A 146 6.64 -21.40 -13.27
CA THR A 146 8.11 -21.37 -13.45
C THR A 146 8.54 -20.71 -14.76
N ASP A 147 7.64 -20.50 -15.71
CA ASP A 147 7.97 -19.97 -17.04
C ASP A 147 7.95 -18.43 -17.13
N ASN A 148 7.53 -17.76 -16.06
CA ASN A 148 7.40 -16.30 -15.92
C ASN A 148 6.42 -15.65 -16.92
N GLU A 149 5.49 -16.42 -17.48
CA GLU A 149 4.46 -15.93 -18.39
C GLU A 149 3.07 -16.22 -17.82
N TYR A 150 2.21 -15.19 -17.80
CA TYR A 150 0.89 -15.30 -17.18
C TYR A 150 -0.17 -14.73 -18.10
N THR A 151 -1.39 -15.23 -17.96
CA THR A 151 -2.54 -14.82 -18.78
C THR A 151 -3.59 -14.17 -17.89
N GLN A 152 -4.04 -12.97 -18.26
CA GLN A 152 -5.13 -12.29 -17.56
C GLN A 152 -6.50 -12.63 -18.17
N GLU A 153 -6.55 -12.84 -19.48
CA GLU A 153 -7.76 -13.22 -20.22
C GLU A 153 -7.49 -14.46 -21.08
N GLY A 154 -7.98 -15.62 -20.64
CA GLY A 154 -7.80 -16.85 -21.38
C GLY A 154 -8.82 -17.10 -22.49
N THR A 155 -8.46 -18.04 -23.35
CA THR A 155 -9.26 -18.51 -24.49
C THR A 155 -10.04 -19.79 -24.19
N SER A 156 -9.66 -20.50 -23.13
CA SER A 156 -10.35 -21.72 -22.69
C SER A 156 -11.79 -21.39 -22.26
N ALA A 157 -12.70 -22.35 -22.44
CA ALA A 157 -14.07 -22.22 -21.95
C ALA A 157 -14.18 -22.30 -20.40
N GLY A 158 -13.08 -22.69 -19.74
CA GLY A 158 -12.97 -22.82 -18.29
C GLY A 158 -12.37 -21.60 -17.61
N PHE A 159 -11.70 -20.71 -18.37
CA PHE A 159 -10.85 -19.64 -17.86
C PHE A 159 -11.58 -18.78 -16.84
N ASP A 160 -11.21 -18.95 -15.58
CA ASP A 160 -11.71 -18.15 -14.47
C ASP A 160 -10.64 -17.71 -13.47
N ASP A 161 -9.37 -17.88 -13.84
CA ASP A 161 -8.24 -17.34 -13.11
C ASP A 161 -8.38 -15.83 -12.90
N ILE A 162 -8.04 -15.37 -11.70
CA ILE A 162 -7.99 -13.95 -11.37
C ILE A 162 -6.53 -13.59 -11.16
N LEU A 163 -6.05 -12.65 -11.97
CA LEU A 163 -4.68 -12.16 -11.91
C LEU A 163 -4.67 -10.69 -11.51
N VAL A 164 -3.83 -10.38 -10.53
CA VAL A 164 -3.45 -9.01 -10.11
C VAL A 164 -1.94 -8.93 -10.20
N TYR A 165 -1.40 -7.83 -10.71
CA TYR A 165 0.04 -7.65 -10.84
C TYR A 165 0.46 -6.23 -10.47
N ILE A 166 1.75 -6.10 -10.14
CA ILE A 166 2.43 -4.82 -9.94
C ILE A 166 3.59 -4.77 -10.94
N SER A 167 3.55 -3.77 -11.82
CA SER A 167 4.59 -3.57 -12.83
C SER A 167 5.80 -2.83 -12.24
N GLY A 168 6.97 -2.99 -12.86
CA GLY A 168 8.16 -2.21 -12.48
C GLY A 168 7.97 -0.71 -12.68
N SER A 169 7.20 -0.30 -13.68
CA SER A 169 6.82 1.13 -13.86
C SER A 169 5.96 1.64 -12.71
N GLU A 170 5.05 0.80 -12.20
CA GLU A 170 4.21 1.15 -11.08
C GLU A 170 5.03 1.26 -9.79
N LEU A 171 5.89 0.28 -9.50
CA LEU A 171 6.82 0.35 -8.37
C LEU A 171 7.71 1.60 -8.44
N SER A 172 8.24 1.91 -9.63
CA SER A 172 9.05 3.12 -9.86
C SER A 172 8.25 4.41 -9.62
N SER A 173 6.99 4.44 -10.04
CA SER A 173 6.10 5.59 -9.78
C SER A 173 5.79 5.73 -8.28
N PHE A 174 5.65 4.60 -7.58
CA PHE A 174 5.38 4.56 -6.15
C PHE A 174 6.57 5.02 -5.32
N THR A 175 7.80 4.84 -5.82
CA THR A 175 9.04 5.36 -5.20
C THR A 175 9.52 6.66 -5.82
N ALA A 176 8.79 7.27 -6.75
CA ALA A 176 9.25 8.48 -7.42
C ALA A 176 9.47 9.65 -6.44
N TRP A 177 8.68 9.69 -5.35
CA TRP A 177 8.86 10.64 -4.25
C TRP A 177 10.23 10.50 -3.58
N ARG A 178 10.82 9.29 -3.49
CA ARG A 178 12.14 9.12 -2.86
C ARG A 178 13.21 9.87 -3.61
N ARG A 179 13.12 9.95 -4.94
CA ARG A 179 14.11 10.68 -5.74
C ARG A 179 14.05 12.18 -5.47
N GLU A 180 12.85 12.73 -5.28
CA GLU A 180 12.68 14.13 -4.85
C GLU A 180 13.33 14.35 -3.49
N ILE A 181 13.15 13.40 -2.56
CA ILE A 181 13.76 13.47 -1.23
C ILE A 181 15.28 13.29 -1.27
N GLU A 182 15.81 12.38 -2.08
CA GLU A 182 17.27 12.22 -2.24
C GLU A 182 17.90 13.50 -2.81
N GLU A 183 17.21 14.19 -3.72
CA GLU A 183 17.64 15.50 -4.23
C GLU A 183 17.61 16.57 -3.13
N GLU A 184 16.57 16.59 -2.29
CA GLU A 184 16.46 17.52 -1.14
C GLU A 184 17.49 17.24 -0.05
N VAL A 185 17.70 15.96 0.27
CA VAL A 185 18.72 15.50 1.21
C VAL A 185 20.11 15.91 0.73
N ALA A 186 20.42 15.78 -0.57
CA ALA A 186 21.69 16.24 -1.11
C ALA A 186 21.89 17.76 -0.94
N VAL A 187 20.82 18.56 -1.02
CA VAL A 187 20.86 20.00 -0.73
C VAL A 187 21.09 20.26 0.76
N LEU A 188 20.44 19.49 1.64
CA LEU A 188 20.65 19.56 3.08
C LEU A 188 22.08 19.18 3.47
N ASP A 189 22.66 18.13 2.88
CA ASP A 189 24.06 17.73 3.09
C ASP A 189 25.03 18.81 2.61
N GLN A 190 24.73 19.46 1.49
CA GLN A 190 25.52 20.60 1.02
C GLN A 190 25.45 21.78 2.00
N ALA A 191 24.26 22.09 2.53
CA ALA A 191 24.09 23.12 3.55
C ALA A 191 24.83 22.74 4.85
N ALA A 192 24.74 21.48 5.26
CA ALA A 192 25.45 20.93 6.42
C ALA A 192 26.96 21.08 6.28
N ALA A 193 27.52 20.76 5.11
CA ALA A 193 28.93 20.93 4.82
C ALA A 193 29.36 22.41 4.89
N ILE A 194 28.55 23.34 4.36
CA ILE A 194 28.81 24.79 4.48
C ILE A 194 28.81 25.23 5.94
N LEU A 195 27.88 24.71 6.75
CA LEU A 195 27.80 25.04 8.17
C LEU A 195 29.00 24.47 8.94
N ALA A 196 29.42 23.23 8.64
CA ALA A 196 30.59 22.60 9.26
C ALA A 196 31.90 23.29 8.86
N ASP A 197 32.03 23.75 7.60
CA ASP A 197 33.20 24.51 7.15
C ASP A 197 33.30 25.89 7.82
N ASN A 198 32.17 26.42 8.34
CA ASN A 198 32.10 27.69 9.07
C ASN A 198 32.15 27.51 10.61
N ASP A 199 32.31 26.29 11.13
CA ASP A 199 32.59 26.00 12.54
C ASP A 199 34.09 25.66 12.64
N ASP A 200 34.92 26.70 12.58
CA ASP A 200 36.37 26.59 12.44
C ASP A 200 37.09 26.28 13.77
N ASP A 201 36.44 26.53 14.90
CA ASP A 201 36.94 26.24 16.25
C ASP A 201 36.42 24.90 16.83
N GLY A 202 35.41 24.29 16.20
CA GLY A 202 34.88 22.97 16.48
C GLY A 202 34.04 22.92 17.77
N ASP A 203 33.48 24.05 18.21
CA ASP A 203 32.63 24.12 19.39
C ASP A 203 31.15 23.76 19.12
N GLY A 204 30.81 23.53 17.85
CA GLY A 204 29.46 23.17 17.39
C GLY A 204 28.57 24.38 17.13
N LEU A 205 29.11 25.60 17.22
CA LEU A 205 28.47 26.84 16.84
C LEU A 205 29.03 27.30 15.51
N VAL A 206 28.13 27.70 14.61
CA VAL A 206 28.52 28.44 13.41
C VAL A 206 28.65 29.91 13.81
N ASP A 207 29.59 30.21 14.72
CA ASP A 207 29.85 31.58 15.11
C ASP A 207 31.13 32.12 14.46
N GLU A 208 31.11 33.42 14.16
CA GLU A 208 32.28 34.06 13.59
C GLU A 208 33.34 34.20 14.68
N ASP A 209 34.48 33.56 14.45
CA ASP A 209 35.67 33.57 15.28
C ASP A 209 35.96 34.99 15.81
N PRO A 210 36.12 35.21 17.13
CA PRO A 210 36.24 36.55 17.71
C PRO A 210 37.64 37.12 17.48
N GLY A 211 37.95 37.53 16.25
CA GLY A 211 39.35 37.72 15.81
C GLY A 211 39.73 39.06 15.16
N GLY A 212 38.83 39.74 14.49
CA GLY A 212 39.15 40.97 13.77
C GLY A 212 37.90 41.77 13.43
N GLU A 213 37.92 42.62 12.41
CA GLU A 213 36.72 43.36 12.00
C GLU A 213 36.02 42.65 10.80
N CYS A 214 35.45 41.43 10.86
CA CYS A 214 35.40 40.36 11.89
C CYS A 214 36.69 39.52 11.97
N GLY A 215 37.58 39.70 10.95
CA GLY A 215 38.98 39.29 10.72
C GLY A 215 39.59 38.03 11.37
N VAL A 216 39.44 36.87 10.71
CA VAL A 216 40.40 36.25 9.76
C VAL A 216 39.71 35.20 8.86
N GLU A 217 40.40 34.84 7.77
CA GLU A 217 40.29 33.75 6.76
C GLU A 217 39.05 32.85 6.51
N ASP A 218 37.81 33.27 6.77
CA ASP A 218 36.65 32.48 6.28
C ASP A 218 36.15 32.81 4.86
N PRO A 219 35.64 31.80 4.10
CA PRO A 219 34.96 32.03 2.83
C PRO A 219 33.74 32.92 3.02
N SER A 220 33.31 33.62 1.96
CA SER A 220 32.24 34.62 2.01
C SER A 220 30.87 34.06 2.48
N GLY A 221 30.67 34.05 3.80
CA GLY A 221 29.42 33.95 4.53
C GLY A 221 29.00 35.30 5.12
N ASN A 222 27.75 35.41 5.54
CA ASN A 222 27.07 36.63 5.91
C ASN A 222 27.62 37.31 7.20
N CYS A 223 28.48 38.32 7.07
CA CYS A 223 28.96 39.16 8.19
C CYS A 223 27.96 40.22 8.69
N ASP A 224 26.65 39.99 8.63
CA ASP A 224 25.67 40.98 9.06
C ASP A 224 25.62 41.17 10.59
N GLY A 225 26.13 40.21 11.36
CA GLY A 225 26.04 40.21 12.83
C GLY A 225 24.60 40.19 13.36
N VAL A 226 23.63 39.86 12.50
CA VAL A 226 22.20 39.80 12.80
C VAL A 226 21.75 38.35 12.98
N THR A 227 22.41 37.41 12.30
CA THR A 227 22.03 36.00 12.33
C THR A 227 22.77 35.28 13.46
N ASN A 228 22.10 35.09 14.60
CA ASN A 228 22.61 34.23 15.67
C ASN A 228 22.41 32.77 15.24
N TRP A 229 23.49 32.12 14.78
CA TRP A 229 23.44 30.75 14.30
C TRP A 229 23.28 29.70 15.40
N GLY A 230 23.54 30.06 16.67
CA GLY A 230 23.13 29.26 17.84
C GLY A 230 21.61 29.16 18.01
N LEU A 231 20.83 29.86 17.18
CA LEU A 231 19.36 29.78 17.08
C LEU A 231 18.89 29.13 15.77
N VAL A 232 19.76 28.48 14.99
CA VAL A 232 19.33 27.70 13.81
C VAL A 232 18.65 26.42 14.29
N SER A 233 17.39 26.57 14.72
CA SER A 233 16.50 25.47 15.03
C SER A 233 15.46 25.34 13.93
N GLY A 234 15.62 24.33 13.08
CA GLY A 234 14.68 23.97 12.02
C GLY A 234 14.92 24.72 10.69
N ILE A 235 14.10 24.38 9.71
CA ILE A 235 14.26 24.80 8.31
C ILE A 235 14.09 26.30 8.11
N GLY A 236 13.23 26.95 8.91
CA GLY A 236 12.95 28.39 8.80
C GLY A 236 14.19 29.26 8.99
N SER A 237 15.14 28.84 9.84
CA SER A 237 16.41 29.53 10.02
C SER A 237 17.35 29.38 8.82
N LEU A 238 17.35 28.23 8.14
CA LEU A 238 18.16 28.02 6.93
C LEU A 238 17.66 28.84 5.74
N VAL A 239 16.34 28.96 5.61
CA VAL A 239 15.73 29.86 4.62
C VAL A 239 16.01 31.32 4.94
N SER A 240 15.91 31.70 6.23
CA SER A 240 16.23 33.06 6.67
C SER A 240 17.71 33.41 6.45
N ALA A 241 18.59 32.42 6.56
CA ALA A 241 20.02 32.53 6.26
C ALA A 241 20.34 32.52 4.74
N GLY A 242 19.34 32.32 3.88
CA GLY A 242 19.53 32.27 2.43
C GLY A 242 20.24 31.00 1.93
N LEU A 243 20.44 30.00 2.79
CA LEU A 243 21.01 28.71 2.41
C LEU A 243 20.00 27.87 1.62
N LEU A 244 18.70 28.09 1.85
CA LEU A 244 17.61 27.39 1.17
C LEU A 244 16.62 28.41 0.60
N TRP A 245 16.15 28.19 -0.63
CA TRP A 245 15.23 29.10 -1.30
C TRP A 245 13.74 28.78 -1.09
N ASN A 246 13.41 27.61 -0.54
CA ASN A 246 12.03 27.21 -0.30
C ASN A 246 11.90 26.25 0.90
N ALA A 247 11.28 26.71 2.00
CA ALA A 247 11.07 25.90 3.20
C ALA A 247 9.99 24.83 3.02
N ASP A 248 9.02 25.08 2.13
CA ASP A 248 7.81 24.25 2.00
C ASP A 248 8.10 22.85 1.44
N HIS A 249 9.33 22.60 0.97
CA HIS A 249 9.76 21.34 0.38
C HIS A 249 10.58 20.47 1.33
N LEU A 250 11.04 20.98 2.47
CA LEU A 250 11.95 20.23 3.36
C LEU A 250 11.19 19.50 4.46
N VAL A 251 10.06 18.93 4.11
CA VAL A 251 9.38 17.93 4.93
C VAL A 251 9.66 16.58 4.30
N ASP A 252 9.94 15.60 5.13
CA ASP A 252 10.06 14.23 4.68
C ASP A 252 8.73 13.73 4.06
N PRO A 253 8.68 12.53 3.46
CA PRO A 253 7.52 12.05 2.74
C PRO A 253 6.30 11.81 3.64
N TRP A 254 6.48 11.84 4.96
CA TRP A 254 5.45 11.69 5.97
C TRP A 254 5.02 13.04 6.58
N GLY A 255 5.51 14.15 6.03
CA GLY A 255 5.21 15.49 6.49
C GLY A 255 5.85 15.80 7.85
N THR A 256 7.02 15.23 8.11
CA THR A 256 7.84 15.52 9.29
C THR A 256 9.00 16.43 8.88
N ASP A 257 9.22 17.50 9.62
CA ASP A 257 10.29 18.47 9.33
C ASP A 257 11.67 17.85 9.60
N TYR A 258 12.64 18.11 8.71
CA TYR A 258 14.04 17.81 9.02
C TYR A 258 14.56 18.69 10.16
N CYS A 259 15.29 18.06 11.08
CA CYS A 259 15.98 18.66 12.22
C CYS A 259 17.49 18.72 11.95
N TRP A 260 18.15 19.75 12.50
CA TRP A 260 19.61 19.92 12.45
C TRP A 260 20.22 19.37 13.74
N ASP A 261 21.15 18.43 13.60
CA ASP A 261 21.99 17.94 14.68
C ASP A 261 23.33 18.68 14.63
N SER A 262 23.46 19.72 15.45
CA SER A 262 24.66 20.55 15.50
C SER A 262 25.89 19.79 16.01
N GLY A 263 25.70 18.75 16.83
CA GLY A 263 26.82 17.98 17.38
C GLY A 263 27.45 17.02 16.37
N ASN A 264 26.71 16.61 15.34
CA ASN A 264 27.19 15.71 14.28
C ASN A 264 27.20 16.37 12.89
N HIS A 265 26.86 17.66 12.80
CA HIS A 265 26.74 18.43 11.56
C HIS A 265 25.92 17.75 10.48
N ARG A 266 24.73 17.26 10.82
CA ARG A 266 23.86 16.56 9.87
C ARG A 266 22.40 16.92 10.05
N PHE A 267 21.66 16.84 8.96
CA PHE A 267 20.20 16.85 9.03
C PHE A 267 19.68 15.44 9.34
N TYR A 268 18.51 15.35 9.94
CA TYR A 268 17.79 14.10 10.10
C TYR A 268 16.28 14.34 10.15
N SER A 269 15.48 13.32 9.86
CA SER A 269 14.03 13.35 10.09
C SER A 269 13.62 12.19 10.99
N ALA A 270 12.64 12.42 11.87
CA ALA A 270 12.05 11.40 12.75
C ALA A 270 11.11 10.41 12.05
N GLY A 271 11.08 10.42 10.71
CA GLY A 271 10.39 9.43 9.90
C GLY A 271 8.85 9.39 10.09
N PRO A 272 8.21 8.29 9.67
CA PRO A 272 6.77 8.12 9.73
C PRO A 272 6.17 8.14 11.14
N ASN A 273 6.89 7.63 12.15
CA ASN A 273 6.38 7.54 13.51
C ASN A 273 6.48 8.89 14.29
N LYS A 274 7.19 9.89 13.73
CA LYS A 274 7.41 11.23 14.29
C LYS A 274 8.09 11.25 15.66
N THR A 275 8.83 10.20 15.98
CA THR A 275 9.56 10.01 17.23
C THR A 275 11.03 9.98 16.89
N ASP A 276 11.77 10.98 17.35
CA ASP A 276 13.22 11.04 17.15
C ASP A 276 13.92 9.91 17.93
N GLU A 277 14.55 8.98 17.22
CA GLU A 277 15.29 7.86 17.76
C GLU A 277 16.82 8.02 17.56
N GLY A 278 17.28 9.22 17.20
CA GLY A 278 18.69 9.56 17.02
C GLY A 278 19.36 8.81 15.86
N CYS A 279 18.68 8.71 14.71
CA CYS A 279 19.04 7.86 13.57
C CYS A 279 18.80 6.37 13.80
N GLY A 280 17.89 6.05 14.72
CA GLY A 280 17.39 4.70 14.95
C GLY A 280 16.07 4.45 14.22
N GLY A 281 15.60 3.20 14.23
CA GLY A 281 14.25 2.87 13.78
C GLY A 281 13.96 3.28 12.33
N ASP A 282 12.97 4.17 12.18
CA ASP A 282 12.46 4.72 10.91
C ASP A 282 12.95 6.15 10.62
N ASP A 283 13.91 6.67 11.41
CA ASP A 283 14.55 7.96 11.15
C ASP A 283 15.25 7.97 9.79
N ILE A 284 15.15 9.08 9.06
CA ILE A 284 15.99 9.34 7.88
C ILE A 284 17.19 10.14 8.35
N CYS A 285 18.37 9.53 8.27
CA CYS A 285 19.63 10.22 8.47
C CYS A 285 20.45 10.17 7.19
N PRO A 286 20.40 11.24 6.39
CA PRO A 286 21.36 11.53 5.33
C PRO A 286 22.80 11.14 5.67
#